data_AF-A0AA37HZQ4-F1
#
_entry.id   AF-A0AA37HZQ4-F1
#
_cell.length_a   1.000
_cell.length_b   1.000
_cell.length_c   1.000
_cell.angle_alpha   90.00
_cell.angle_beta   90.00
_cell.angle_gamma   90.00
#
_symmetry.space_group_name_H-M   'P 1'
#
loop_
_entity.id
_entity.type
_entity.pdbx_description
1 polymer ?
#
loop_
_entity_poly.entity_id
_entity_poly.type
_entity_poly.pdbx_seq_one_letter_code
_entity_poly.pdbx_strand_id
1 'polypeptide(L)'
;MSSLDKLASIHPKENAGASSSNRFEYQINWGLHRLLQLEEEEELMKDKNDEVYVMILDYHDDIVVCNSDSDKEYIDFYQIKTRKNSNWTRTNLCVKEGERNNGSDESDLPV
;
A
#
# COMPACT_ATOMS: atom_id res chain seq x y z
N MET A 1 29.46 -31.26 -8.46
CA MET A 1 28.28 -30.40 -8.61
C MET A 1 28.21 -29.93 -10.04
N SER A 2 27.08 -30.18 -10.71
CA SER A 2 26.83 -29.78 -12.09
C SER A 2 26.78 -28.26 -12.20
N SER A 3 27.11 -27.71 -13.37
CA SER A 3 26.91 -26.28 -13.67
C SER A 3 25.44 -25.86 -13.52
N LEU A 4 24.50 -26.80 -13.70
CA LEU A 4 23.08 -26.59 -13.47
C LEU A 4 22.76 -26.35 -11.98
N ASP A 5 23.40 -27.12 -11.09
CA ASP A 5 23.22 -26.98 -9.64
C ASP A 5 23.76 -25.63 -9.15
N LYS A 6 24.84 -25.15 -9.77
CA LYS A 6 25.39 -23.81 -9.48
C LYS A 6 24.47 -22.69 -9.99
N LEU A 7 23.87 -22.84 -11.16
CA LEU A 7 22.94 -21.85 -11.68
C LEU A 7 21.67 -21.76 -10.81
N ALA A 8 21.12 -22.91 -10.42
CA ALA A 8 19.91 -22.99 -9.59
C ALA A 8 20.11 -22.44 -8.16
N SER A 9 21.34 -22.41 -7.65
CA SER A 9 21.65 -21.89 -6.31
C SER A 9 22.01 -20.40 -6.29
N ILE A 10 22.21 -19.76 -7.44
CA ILE A 10 22.48 -18.32 -7.53
C ILE A 10 21.16 -17.57 -7.65
N HIS A 11 20.76 -16.91 -6.57
CA HIS A 11 19.59 -16.04 -6.62
C HIS A 11 19.92 -14.72 -7.35
N PRO A 12 18.96 -14.14 -8.10
CA PRO A 12 19.13 -12.82 -8.70
C PRO A 12 19.48 -11.77 -7.64
N LYS A 13 20.53 -10.98 -7.90
CA LYS A 13 20.89 -9.85 -7.03
C LYS A 13 19.91 -8.68 -7.16
N GLU A 14 19.22 -8.59 -8.27
CA GLU A 14 18.27 -7.52 -8.57
C GLU A 14 16.83 -8.03 -8.39
N ASN A 15 16.18 -7.58 -7.31
CA ASN A 15 14.76 -7.87 -7.03
C ASN A 15 13.90 -6.60 -7.02
N ALA A 16 14.45 -5.45 -7.42
CA ALA A 16 13.79 -4.14 -7.37
C ALA A 16 12.51 -4.11 -8.22
N GLY A 17 12.51 -4.71 -9.41
CA GLY A 17 11.33 -4.77 -10.27
C GLY A 17 10.21 -5.62 -9.68
N ALA A 18 10.50 -6.88 -9.31
CA ALA A 18 9.53 -7.79 -8.72
C ALA A 18 8.96 -7.27 -7.39
N SER A 19 9.81 -6.69 -6.55
CA SER A 19 9.36 -6.07 -5.30
C SER A 19 8.47 -4.86 -5.55
N SER A 20 8.83 -3.96 -6.47
CA SER A 20 7.99 -2.80 -6.82
C SER A 20 6.64 -3.24 -7.36
N SER A 21 6.61 -4.23 -8.26
CA SER A 21 5.37 -4.79 -8.80
C SER A 21 4.44 -5.30 -7.69
N ASN A 22 4.98 -6.08 -6.75
CA ASN A 22 4.20 -6.61 -5.62
C ASN A 22 3.66 -5.50 -4.70
N ARG A 23 4.41 -4.40 -4.54
CA ARG A 23 3.97 -3.24 -3.73
C ARG A 23 2.78 -2.54 -4.37
N PHE A 24 2.86 -2.25 -5.67
CA PHE A 24 1.76 -1.64 -6.41
C PHE A 24 0.52 -2.55 -6.43
N GLU A 25 0.71 -3.85 -6.68
CA GLU A 25 -0.39 -4.82 -6.65
C GLU A 25 -1.08 -4.87 -5.28
N TYR A 26 -0.32 -4.83 -4.19
CA TYR A 26 -0.91 -4.76 -2.85
C TYR A 26 -1.75 -3.49 -2.65
N GLN A 27 -1.26 -2.34 -3.10
CA GLN A 27 -2.00 -1.06 -2.98
C GLN A 27 -3.31 -1.10 -3.78
N ILE A 28 -3.28 -1.63 -5.00
CA ILE A 28 -4.47 -1.81 -5.84
C ILE A 28 -5.49 -2.73 -5.14
N ASN A 29 -5.04 -3.88 -4.64
CA ASN A 29 -5.90 -4.84 -3.95
C ASN A 29 -6.51 -4.25 -2.67
N TRP A 30 -5.73 -3.49 -1.91
CA TRP A 30 -6.23 -2.78 -0.73
C TRP A 30 -7.30 -1.75 -1.11
N GLY A 31 -7.06 -0.96 -2.17
CA GLY A 31 -8.03 0.02 -2.67
C GLY A 31 -9.33 -0.64 -3.11
N LEU A 32 -9.26 -1.73 -3.88
CA LEU A 32 -10.44 -2.48 -4.30
C LEU A 32 -11.21 -3.05 -3.10
N HIS A 33 -10.52 -3.60 -2.11
CA HIS A 33 -11.15 -4.07 -0.88
C HIS A 33 -11.86 -2.94 -0.15
N ARG A 34 -11.23 -1.75 -0.03
CA ARG A 34 -11.84 -0.60 0.63
C ARG A 34 -13.09 -0.12 -0.12
N LEU A 35 -13.07 -0.12 -1.45
CA LEU A 35 -14.23 0.22 -2.27
C LEU A 35 -15.41 -0.72 -1.99
N LEU A 36 -15.18 -2.03 -1.92
CA LEU A 36 -16.23 -3.01 -1.61
C LEU A 36 -16.83 -2.79 -0.22
N GLN A 37 -16.00 -2.43 0.77
CA GLN A 37 -16.48 -2.10 2.10
C GLN A 37 -17.35 -0.83 2.10
N LEU A 38 -16.96 0.19 1.35
CA LEU A 38 -17.77 1.42 1.23
C LEU A 38 -19.13 1.14 0.58
N GLU A 39 -19.17 0.27 -0.43
CA GLU A 39 -20.43 -0.16 -1.06
C GLU A 39 -21.33 -0.92 -0.07
N GLU A 40 -20.76 -1.83 0.72
CA GLU A 40 -21.50 -2.57 1.75
C GLU A 40 -22.02 -1.63 2.86
N GLU A 41 -21.21 -0.66 3.28
CA GLU A 41 -21.57 0.39 4.23
C GLU A 41 -22.72 1.26 3.69
N GLU A 42 -22.67 1.67 2.41
CA GLU A 42 -23.73 2.43 1.74
C GLU A 42 -25.03 1.62 1.67
N GLU A 43 -24.96 0.35 1.26
CA GLU A 43 -26.13 -0.53 1.18
C GLU A 43 -26.82 -0.70 2.55
N LEU A 44 -26.05 -0.83 3.63
CA LEU A 44 -26.58 -0.94 5.00
C LEU A 44 -27.23 0.37 5.49
N MET A 45 -26.80 1.51 4.96
CA MET A 45 -27.26 2.85 5.37
C MET A 45 -28.33 3.44 4.46
N LYS A 46 -28.79 2.72 3.42
CA LYS A 46 -29.84 3.14 2.47
C LYS A 46 -31.09 3.77 3.09
N ASP A 47 -31.44 3.38 4.31
CA ASP A 47 -32.62 3.92 5.00
C ASP A 47 -32.39 5.30 5.67
N LYS A 48 -31.14 5.79 5.75
CA LYS A 48 -30.75 6.92 6.62
C LYS A 48 -30.24 8.18 5.92
N ASN A 49 -29.90 8.12 4.63
CA ASN A 49 -29.72 9.21 3.66
C ASN A 49 -28.84 8.67 2.52
N ASP A 50 -29.04 9.18 1.29
CA ASP A 50 -28.15 8.94 0.14
C ASP A 50 -26.80 9.67 0.35
N GLU A 51 -26.01 9.25 1.33
CA GLU A 51 -24.65 9.78 1.51
C GLU A 51 -23.73 9.16 0.44
N VAL A 52 -23.42 9.97 -0.57
CA VAL A 52 -22.55 9.56 -1.68
C VAL A 52 -21.09 9.69 -1.25
N TYR A 53 -20.36 8.56 -1.28
CA TYR A 53 -18.91 8.56 -1.13
C TYR A 53 -18.22 8.81 -2.48
N VAL A 54 -17.04 9.42 -2.42
CA VAL A 54 -16.13 9.63 -3.54
C VAL A 54 -14.79 9.06 -3.13
N MET A 55 -14.30 8.08 -3.90
CA MET A 55 -12.97 7.50 -3.73
C MET A 55 -12.06 7.97 -4.87
N ILE A 56 -10.98 8.66 -4.53
CA ILE A 56 -9.97 9.14 -5.46
C ILE A 56 -8.74 8.25 -5.33
N LEU A 57 -8.30 7.69 -6.45
CA LEU A 57 -7.06 6.93 -6.57
C LEU A 57 -6.02 7.83 -7.23
N ASP A 58 -5.06 8.33 -6.46
CA ASP A 58 -3.98 9.18 -7.00
C ASP A 58 -2.87 8.32 -7.63
N TYR A 59 -2.22 8.86 -8.65
CA TYR A 59 -1.09 8.28 -9.35
C TYR A 59 0.15 8.08 -8.44
N HIS A 60 0.23 8.79 -7.31
CA HIS A 60 1.35 8.74 -6.35
C HIS A 60 1.13 7.80 -5.14
N ASP A 61 0.30 6.77 -5.30
CA ASP A 61 0.03 5.71 -4.30
C ASP A 61 -0.74 6.16 -3.05
N ASP A 62 -1.51 7.24 -3.15
CA ASP A 62 -2.37 7.71 -2.08
C ASP A 62 -3.85 7.59 -2.47
N ILE A 63 -4.67 7.17 -1.52
CA ILE A 63 -6.12 7.00 -1.69
C ILE A 63 -6.82 8.05 -0.83
N VAL A 64 -7.81 8.73 -1.40
CA VAL A 64 -8.65 9.68 -0.66
C VAL A 64 -10.09 9.21 -0.70
N VAL A 65 -10.77 9.24 0.45
CA VAL A 65 -12.21 9.01 0.53
C VAL A 65 -12.86 10.24 1.15
N CYS A 66 -13.85 10.80 0.50
CA CYS A 66 -14.63 11.92 1.01
C CYS A 66 -16.10 11.76 0.63
N ASN A 67 -16.98 12.54 1.23
CA ASN A 67 -18.37 12.66 0.80
C ASN A 67 -18.63 13.96 0.05
N SER A 68 -19.68 13.97 -0.78
CA SER A 68 -20.16 15.20 -1.40
C SER A 68 -21.11 15.95 -0.45
N ASP A 69 -20.76 17.19 -0.11
CA ASP A 69 -21.62 18.29 0.39
C ASP A 69 -22.91 17.86 1.13
N SER A 70 -22.77 17.00 2.14
CA SER A 70 -23.82 16.64 3.10
C SER A 70 -23.54 17.32 4.44
N ASP A 71 -24.51 17.29 5.37
CA ASP A 71 -24.40 17.91 6.71
C ASP A 71 -23.18 17.44 7.53
N LYS A 72 -22.43 16.42 7.09
CA LYS A 72 -21.23 15.87 7.74
C LYS A 72 -20.07 15.71 6.76
N GLU A 73 -19.43 16.79 6.36
CA GLU A 73 -18.21 16.74 5.55
C GLU A 73 -17.09 15.92 6.23
N TYR A 74 -16.51 14.98 5.49
CA TYR A 74 -15.31 14.26 5.88
C TYR A 74 -14.34 14.07 4.71
N ILE A 75 -13.06 13.93 5.06
CA ILE A 75 -12.00 13.56 4.14
C ILE A 75 -11.00 12.66 4.86
N ASP A 76 -10.82 11.47 4.32
CA ASP A 76 -9.88 10.47 4.80
C ASP A 76 -8.74 10.30 3.80
N PHE A 77 -7.50 10.36 4.31
CA PHE A 77 -6.30 10.11 3.52
C PHE A 77 -5.67 8.79 3.92
N TYR A 78 -5.43 7.94 2.93
CA TYR A 78 -4.83 6.63 3.13
C TYR A 78 -3.53 6.54 2.34
N GLN A 79 -2.43 6.36 3.07
CA GLN A 79 -1.13 6.09 2.49
C GLN A 79 -0.78 4.61 2.70
N ILE A 80 -0.78 3.84 1.62
CA ILE A 80 -0.57 2.39 1.68
C ILE A 80 0.88 2.05 1.37
N LYS A 81 1.58 1.54 2.39
CA LYS A 81 2.99 1.13 2.31
C LYS A 81 3.13 -0.30 2.79
N THR A 82 4.03 -1.04 2.16
CA THR A 82 4.45 -2.37 2.63
C THR A 82 5.91 -2.33 3.07
N ARG A 83 6.26 -3.13 4.07
CA ARG A 83 7.64 -3.23 4.56
C ARG A 83 7.90 -4.65 5.04
N LYS A 84 9.08 -5.16 4.70
CA LYS A 84 9.58 -6.45 5.19
C LYS A 84 10.31 -6.22 6.51
N ASN A 85 9.99 -6.99 7.55
CA ASN A 85 10.73 -7.13 8.80
C ASN A 85 11.15 -5.82 9.50
N SER A 86 10.19 -4.95 9.83
CA SER A 86 10.49 -3.73 10.58
C SER A 86 9.34 -3.25 11.46
N ASN A 87 9.66 -2.42 12.46
CA ASN A 87 8.67 -1.73 13.25
C ASN A 87 8.05 -0.55 12.50
N TRP A 88 6.72 -0.54 12.43
CA TRP A 88 5.93 0.61 12.01
C TRP A 88 5.92 1.64 13.14
N THR A 89 6.78 2.65 13.04
CA THR A 89 6.80 3.78 13.95
C THR A 89 6.38 5.04 13.20
N ARG A 90 5.73 5.96 13.91
CA ARG A 90 5.32 7.25 13.32
C ARG A 90 6.53 7.99 12.71
N THR A 91 7.68 7.90 13.37
CA THR A 91 8.94 8.43 12.85
C THR A 91 9.31 7.82 11.51
N ASN A 92 9.31 6.48 11.39
CA ASN A 92 9.69 5.77 10.16
C ASN A 92 8.74 6.07 8.97
N LEU A 93 7.46 6.32 9.26
CA LEU A 93 6.45 6.63 8.23
C LEU A 93 6.59 8.06 7.68
N CYS A 94 7.08 9.01 8.49
CA CYS A 94 7.18 10.41 8.12
C CYS A 94 8.60 10.85 7.74
N VAL A 95 9.56 9.92 7.60
CA VAL A 95 10.94 10.29 7.20
C VAL A 95 10.97 10.71 5.74
N LYS A 96 11.53 11.90 5.49
CA LYS A 96 11.72 12.44 4.15
C LYS A 96 12.81 11.63 3.42
N GLU A 97 12.57 11.31 2.15
CA GLU A 97 13.53 10.60 1.32
C GLU A 97 14.79 11.47 1.16
N GLY A 98 15.90 11.05 1.79
CA GLY A 98 17.14 11.83 1.95
C GLY A 98 17.70 11.82 3.38
N GLU A 99 16.87 11.60 4.40
CA GLU A 99 17.30 11.48 5.80
C GLU A 99 17.47 10.02 6.27
N ARG A 100 17.10 9.04 5.43
CA ARG A 100 17.38 7.62 5.68
C ARG A 100 18.87 7.34 5.43
N ASN A 101 19.74 7.68 6.38
CA ASN A 101 21.13 7.24 6.36
C ASN A 101 21.38 6.15 7.43
N ASN A 102 21.98 5.04 6.95
CA ASN A 102 22.78 4.05 7.67
C ASN A 102 22.11 3.17 8.76
N GLY A 103 21.10 2.36 8.41
CA GLY A 103 20.63 1.40 9.42
C GLY A 103 19.66 0.28 9.07
N SER A 104 19.41 -0.08 7.80
CA SER A 104 18.63 -1.30 7.52
C SER A 104 18.75 -1.82 6.08
N ASP A 105 19.94 -1.82 5.48
CA ASP A 105 20.19 -2.44 4.17
C ASP A 105 20.70 -3.89 4.27
N GLU A 106 20.31 -4.62 5.32
CA GLU A 106 20.54 -6.07 5.43
C GLU A 106 19.23 -6.81 5.77
N SER A 107 18.30 -6.91 4.82
CA SER A 107 17.39 -8.07 4.78
C SER A 107 16.81 -8.38 3.39
N ASP A 108 17.46 -7.90 2.32
CA ASP A 108 17.25 -8.39 0.96
C ASP A 108 18.20 -9.56 0.64
N LEU A 109 18.35 -10.48 1.60
CA LEU A 109 18.71 -11.84 1.26
C LEU A 109 17.46 -12.59 0.80
N PRO A 110 17.57 -13.36 -0.29
CA PRO A 110 16.50 -14.20 -0.75
C PRO A 110 16.49 -15.52 0.00
N VAL A 111 15.26 -16.02 0.16
CA VAL A 111 14.82 -17.26 0.82
C VAL A 111 14.75 -17.17 2.33
#